data_AF-A0A0S2M3B0-F1
#
_entry.id   AF-A0A0S2M3B0-F1
#
_cell.length_a   1.000
_cell.length_b   1.000
_cell.length_c   1.000
_cell.angle_alpha   90.00
_cell.angle_beta   90.00
_cell.angle_gamma   90.00
#
_symmetry.space_group_name_H-M   'P 1'
#
loop_
_entity.id
_entity.type
_entity.pdbx_description
1 polymer ?
#
loop_
_entity_poly.entity_id
_entity_poly.type
_entity_poly.pdbx_seq_one_letter_code
_entity_poly.pdbx_strand_id
1 'polypeptide(L)'
;MGRRKSARREITKKEAGANWAASKKAKGEILDRLVAEVGRSGANARRQLGRAFKRRWSAHMAGRRPRPPTYDYDTVKVLQQVWVVAGQPCGKYLAAVMESTLASMKAHARAGSFGRAWVRYGPEVHTQLLAMSAAAIDRLLAPVKLSMYPEGKSTTRSRRNQYREAVPIMSRTPQSFLSRAHLRNSEPLNG
;
A
#
# COMPACT_ATOMS: atom_id res chain seq x y z
N MET A 1 -27.63 -19.52 -20.49
CA MET A 1 -27.64 -19.04 -19.09
C MET A 1 -26.22 -19.04 -18.51
N GLY A 2 -25.61 -17.88 -18.28
CA GLY A 2 -24.22 -17.80 -17.79
C GLY A 2 -24.14 -17.89 -16.26
N ARG A 3 -23.31 -18.79 -15.72
CA ARG A 3 -23.11 -18.91 -14.26
C ARG A 3 -22.55 -17.61 -13.65
N ARG A 4 -23.05 -17.25 -12.46
CA ARG A 4 -22.58 -16.10 -11.66
C ARG A 4 -21.07 -16.20 -11.39
N LYS A 5 -20.38 -15.05 -11.32
CA LYS A 5 -18.90 -15.00 -11.16
C LYS A 5 -18.40 -15.73 -9.90
N SER A 6 -19.18 -15.74 -8.82
CA SER A 6 -18.89 -16.46 -7.57
C SER A 6 -18.87 -17.97 -7.77
N ALA A 7 -19.93 -18.54 -8.35
CA ALA A 7 -20.01 -19.98 -8.65
C ALA A 7 -18.86 -20.45 -9.53
N ARG A 8 -18.50 -19.66 -10.56
CA ARG A 8 -17.35 -19.93 -11.42
C ARG A 8 -16.00 -19.94 -10.66
N ARG A 9 -15.85 -19.09 -9.63
CA ARG A 9 -14.64 -19.04 -8.79
C ARG A 9 -14.53 -20.27 -7.89
N GLU A 10 -15.63 -20.74 -7.33
CA GLU A 10 -15.67 -21.94 -6.49
C GLU A 10 -15.28 -23.19 -7.27
N ILE A 11 -15.83 -23.37 -8.47
CA ILE A 11 -15.46 -24.49 -9.37
C ILE A 11 -13.96 -24.48 -9.68
N THR A 12 -13.42 -23.31 -10.06
CA THR A 12 -11.97 -23.21 -10.34
C THR A 12 -11.11 -23.46 -9.09
N LYS A 13 -11.59 -23.11 -7.89
CA LYS A 13 -10.88 -23.32 -6.62
C LYS A 13 -10.77 -24.80 -6.28
N LYS A 14 -11.81 -25.59 -6.54
CA LYS A 14 -11.82 -27.05 -6.32
C LYS A 14 -10.82 -27.75 -7.23
N GLU A 15 -10.80 -27.40 -8.51
CA GLU A 15 -9.93 -28.04 -9.53
C GLU A 15 -8.45 -27.59 -9.45
N ALA A 16 -8.14 -26.49 -8.76
CA ALA A 16 -6.79 -25.91 -8.75
C ALA A 16 -5.72 -26.84 -8.18
N GLY A 17 -6.06 -27.68 -7.19
CA GLY A 17 -5.15 -28.66 -6.61
C GLY A 17 -4.85 -29.82 -7.56
N ALA A 18 -5.91 -30.40 -8.14
CA ALA A 18 -5.81 -31.50 -9.10
C ALA A 18 -5.01 -31.07 -10.35
N ASN A 19 -5.26 -29.86 -10.86
CA ASN A 19 -4.51 -29.32 -12.00
C ASN A 19 -3.01 -29.14 -11.71
N TRP A 20 -2.60 -28.82 -10.47
CA TRP A 20 -1.17 -28.70 -10.15
C TRP A 20 -0.47 -30.06 -10.15
N ALA A 21 -1.09 -31.05 -9.50
CA ALA A 21 -0.55 -32.41 -9.34
C ALA A 21 -0.63 -33.25 -10.64
N ALA A 22 -1.47 -32.87 -11.58
CA ALA A 22 -1.72 -33.60 -12.81
C ALA A 22 -0.51 -33.62 -13.78
N SER A 23 -0.42 -34.72 -14.54
CA SER A 23 0.47 -34.86 -15.69
C SER A 23 0.05 -33.93 -16.84
N LYS A 24 0.89 -33.78 -17.88
CA LYS A 24 0.60 -32.91 -19.04
C LYS A 24 -0.74 -33.24 -19.72
N LYS A 25 -1.04 -34.54 -19.87
CA LYS A 25 -2.30 -35.01 -20.48
C LYS A 25 -3.51 -34.70 -19.60
N ALA A 26 -3.44 -35.04 -18.31
CA ALA A 26 -4.50 -34.78 -17.35
C ALA A 26 -4.80 -33.28 -17.15
N LYS A 27 -3.77 -32.41 -17.27
CA LYS A 27 -3.97 -30.94 -17.28
C LYS A 27 -4.80 -30.46 -18.47
N GLY A 28 -4.66 -31.10 -19.64
CA GLY A 28 -5.48 -30.83 -20.81
C GLY A 28 -6.95 -31.19 -20.55
N GLU A 29 -7.20 -32.39 -20.04
CA GLU A 29 -8.56 -32.88 -19.74
C GLU A 29 -9.26 -32.02 -18.68
N ILE A 30 -8.54 -31.61 -17.62
CA ILE A 30 -9.06 -30.69 -16.60
C ILE A 30 -9.42 -29.34 -17.23
N LEU A 31 -8.60 -28.85 -18.17
CA LEU A 31 -8.84 -27.59 -18.84
C LEU A 31 -10.09 -27.66 -19.74
N ASP A 32 -10.21 -28.72 -20.54
CA ASP A 32 -11.32 -28.91 -21.48
C ASP A 32 -12.65 -29.05 -20.73
N ARG A 33 -12.65 -29.81 -19.62
CA ARG A 33 -13.78 -29.89 -18.70
C ARG A 33 -14.15 -28.52 -18.13
N LEU A 34 -13.17 -27.75 -17.66
CA LEU A 34 -13.40 -26.41 -17.08
C LEU A 34 -13.92 -25.41 -18.14
N VAL A 35 -13.47 -25.53 -19.39
CA VAL A 35 -13.92 -24.71 -20.51
C VAL A 35 -15.38 -25.01 -20.85
N ALA A 36 -15.73 -26.29 -21.01
CA ALA A 36 -17.10 -26.75 -21.26
C ALA A 36 -18.05 -26.35 -20.12
N GLU A 37 -17.58 -26.47 -18.89
CA GLU A 37 -18.37 -26.24 -17.70
C GLU A 37 -18.57 -24.73 -17.38
N VAL A 38 -17.54 -23.91 -17.52
CA VAL A 38 -17.56 -22.49 -17.09
C VAL A 38 -17.89 -21.53 -18.25
N GLY A 39 -17.70 -21.99 -19.50
CA GLY A 39 -17.86 -21.19 -20.71
C GLY A 39 -16.77 -20.13 -20.85
N ARG A 40 -15.51 -20.50 -20.60
CA ARG A 40 -14.34 -19.60 -20.69
C ARG A 40 -13.41 -20.06 -21.82
N SER A 41 -12.66 -19.13 -22.40
CA SER A 41 -11.55 -19.53 -23.28
C SER A 41 -10.48 -20.28 -22.49
N GLY A 42 -9.82 -21.26 -23.13
CA GLY A 42 -8.77 -22.07 -22.49
C GLY A 42 -7.66 -21.25 -21.86
N ALA A 43 -7.26 -20.12 -22.48
CA ALA A 43 -6.29 -19.19 -21.90
C ALA A 43 -6.77 -18.56 -20.58
N ASN A 44 -8.06 -18.21 -20.49
CA ASN A 44 -8.64 -17.64 -19.29
C ASN A 44 -8.76 -18.71 -18.18
N ALA A 45 -9.15 -19.93 -18.54
CA ALA A 45 -9.21 -21.08 -17.64
C ALA A 45 -7.84 -21.40 -17.01
N ARG A 46 -6.77 -21.47 -17.81
CA ARG A 46 -5.39 -21.64 -17.31
C ARG A 46 -4.97 -20.53 -16.34
N ARG A 47 -5.20 -19.27 -16.70
CA ARG A 47 -4.89 -18.11 -15.82
C ARG A 47 -5.63 -18.20 -14.49
N GLN A 48 -6.87 -18.68 -14.49
CA GLN A 48 -7.71 -18.74 -13.30
C GLN A 48 -7.34 -19.91 -12.38
N LEU A 49 -6.95 -21.06 -12.95
CA LEU A 49 -6.39 -22.19 -12.20
C LEU A 49 -5.07 -21.80 -11.53
N GLY A 50 -4.16 -21.13 -12.25
CA GLY A 50 -2.89 -20.62 -11.68
C GLY A 50 -3.12 -19.62 -10.54
N ARG A 51 -4.06 -18.68 -10.71
CA ARG A 51 -4.44 -17.73 -9.64
C ARG A 51 -5.11 -18.41 -8.45
N ALA A 52 -5.91 -19.44 -8.66
CA ALA A 52 -6.54 -20.21 -7.59
C ALA A 52 -5.51 -21.02 -6.80
N PHE A 53 -4.56 -21.66 -7.48
CA PHE A 53 -3.47 -22.37 -6.85
C PHE A 53 -2.56 -21.42 -6.05
N LYS A 54 -2.14 -20.29 -6.64
CA LYS A 54 -1.29 -19.30 -5.94
C LYS A 54 -1.95 -18.78 -4.65
N ARG A 55 -3.27 -18.56 -4.63
CA ARG A 55 -4.01 -18.15 -3.42
C ARG A 55 -4.03 -19.24 -2.34
N ARG A 56 -4.18 -20.51 -2.74
CA ARG A 56 -4.12 -21.66 -1.83
C ARG A 56 -2.71 -21.83 -1.26
N TRP A 57 -1.70 -21.71 -2.12
CA TRP A 57 -0.29 -21.87 -1.77
C TRP A 57 0.24 -20.70 -0.93
N SER A 58 -0.15 -19.46 -1.22
CA SER A 58 0.24 -18.29 -0.41
C SER A 58 -0.32 -18.32 1.00
N ALA A 59 -1.54 -18.86 1.18
CA ALA A 59 -2.12 -19.07 2.50
C ALA A 59 -1.35 -20.16 3.29
N HIS A 60 -0.83 -21.18 2.60
CA HIS A 60 -0.05 -22.26 3.22
C HIS A 60 1.40 -21.83 3.54
N MET A 61 2.03 -21.04 2.66
CA MET A 61 3.38 -20.49 2.85
C MET A 61 3.43 -19.29 3.82
N ALA A 62 2.29 -18.75 4.23
CA ALA A 62 2.24 -17.76 5.31
C ALA A 62 2.69 -18.34 6.68
N GLY A 63 2.96 -19.65 6.75
CA GLY A 63 3.39 -20.38 7.95
C GLY A 63 4.87 -20.23 8.34
N ARG A 64 5.60 -19.20 7.90
CA ARG A 64 6.84 -18.86 8.63
C ARG A 64 6.42 -18.28 9.97
N ARG A 65 6.43 -19.13 11.01
CA ARG A 65 6.24 -18.67 12.39
C ARG A 65 7.18 -17.48 12.62
N PRO A 66 6.65 -16.30 12.98
CA PRO A 66 7.51 -15.17 13.29
C PRO A 66 8.44 -15.62 14.42
N ARG A 67 9.74 -15.38 14.24
CA ARG A 67 10.74 -15.67 15.27
C ARG A 67 10.31 -14.92 16.54
N PRO A 68 10.42 -15.53 17.74
CA PRO A 68 10.08 -14.82 18.96
C PRO A 68 10.83 -13.48 18.99
N PRO A 69 10.14 -12.36 19.33
CA PRO A 69 10.77 -11.05 19.31
C PRO A 69 11.93 -11.03 20.31
N THR A 70 13.10 -10.57 19.84
CA THR A 70 14.31 -10.44 20.66
C THR A 70 14.17 -9.39 21.76
N TYR A 71 13.27 -8.42 21.57
CA TYR A 71 13.06 -7.31 22.48
C TYR A 71 11.68 -7.41 23.09
N ASP A 72 11.61 -7.18 24.40
CA ASP A 72 10.36 -7.17 25.11
C ASP A 72 9.50 -5.97 24.72
N TYR A 73 8.19 -6.09 24.96
CA TYR A 73 7.21 -5.04 24.71
C TYR A 73 7.59 -3.73 25.42
N ASP A 74 8.09 -3.81 26.66
CA ASP A 74 8.47 -2.63 27.44
C ASP A 74 9.61 -1.87 26.78
N THR A 75 10.61 -2.59 26.28
CA THR A 75 11.74 -2.02 25.53
C THR A 75 11.27 -1.29 24.27
N VAL A 76 10.34 -1.89 23.52
CA VAL A 76 9.79 -1.25 22.32
C VAL A 76 9.02 0.03 22.66
N LYS A 77 8.29 0.05 23.77
CA LYS A 77 7.55 1.24 24.22
C LYS A 77 8.46 2.36 24.70
N VAL A 78 9.50 2.04 25.47
CA VAL A 78 10.49 3.04 25.86
C VAL A 78 11.25 3.55 24.63
N LEU A 79 11.63 2.68 23.69
CA LEU A 79 12.29 3.09 22.44
C LEU A 79 11.44 4.11 21.65
N GLN A 80 10.12 3.89 21.56
CA GLN A 80 9.22 4.83 20.88
C GLN A 80 9.24 6.21 21.57
N GLN A 81 9.24 6.24 22.90
CA GLN A 81 9.29 7.49 23.65
C GLN A 81 10.63 8.21 23.45
N VAL A 82 11.75 7.48 23.55
CA VAL A 82 13.09 8.03 23.33
C VAL A 82 13.21 8.60 21.91
N TRP A 83 12.69 7.90 20.91
CA TRP A 83 12.69 8.37 19.52
C TRP A 83 11.89 9.66 19.33
N VAL A 84 10.74 9.80 19.99
CA VAL A 84 9.95 11.05 19.95
C VAL A 84 10.69 12.19 20.65
N VAL A 85 11.28 11.94 21.82
CA VAL A 85 12.06 12.94 22.57
C VAL A 85 13.30 13.39 21.79
N ALA A 86 13.96 12.47 21.08
CA ALA A 86 15.12 12.76 20.26
C ALA A 86 14.80 13.52 18.94
N GLY A 87 13.52 13.82 18.67
CA GLY A 87 13.12 14.54 17.44
C GLY A 87 12.98 13.65 16.21
N GLN A 88 12.66 12.37 16.40
CA GLN A 88 12.39 11.40 15.34
C GLN A 88 13.54 11.14 14.32
N PRO A 89 14.82 11.02 14.76
CA PRO A 89 15.93 10.77 13.85
C PRO A 89 15.86 9.38 13.18
N CYS A 90 16.66 9.16 12.13
CA CYS A 90 16.85 7.81 11.58
C CYS A 90 17.61 6.92 12.59
N GLY A 91 17.45 5.58 12.50
CA GLY A 91 18.00 4.65 13.49
C GLY A 91 19.51 4.78 13.71
N LYS A 92 20.27 5.17 12.68
CA LYS A 92 21.73 5.43 12.78
C LYS A 92 22.06 6.58 13.73
N TYR A 93 21.34 7.70 13.59
CA TYR A 93 21.52 8.84 14.50
C TYR A 93 20.97 8.52 15.89
N LEU A 94 19.81 7.84 15.99
CA LEU A 94 19.25 7.47 17.28
C LEU A 94 20.19 6.57 18.08
N ALA A 95 20.84 5.59 17.44
CA ALA A 95 21.81 4.73 18.09
C ALA A 95 23.00 5.54 18.66
N ALA A 96 23.49 6.53 17.92
CA ALA A 96 24.62 7.36 18.35
C ALA A 96 24.28 8.29 19.53
N VAL A 97 23.04 8.79 19.61
CA VAL A 97 22.58 9.69 20.69
C VAL A 97 21.78 8.97 21.78
N MET A 98 21.70 7.63 21.74
CA MET A 98 20.84 6.85 22.62
C MET A 98 21.19 7.10 24.10
N GLU A 99 22.46 6.97 24.44
CA GLU A 99 22.95 7.12 25.82
C GLU A 99 22.74 8.53 26.36
N SER A 100 23.11 9.56 25.59
CA SER A 100 22.94 10.96 26.02
C SER A 100 21.47 11.34 26.16
N THR A 101 20.60 10.82 25.29
CA THR A 101 19.15 11.02 25.38
C THR A 101 18.58 10.34 26.62
N LEU A 102 18.98 9.08 26.90
CA LEU A 102 18.53 8.36 28.09
C LEU A 102 19.01 9.02 29.39
N ALA A 103 20.26 9.50 29.42
CA ALA A 103 20.79 10.25 30.57
C ALA A 103 20.03 11.55 30.80
N SER A 104 19.75 12.30 29.74
CA SER A 104 18.95 13.53 29.81
C SER A 104 17.53 13.25 30.28
N MET A 105 16.89 12.22 29.73
CA MET A 105 15.55 11.80 30.16
C MET A 105 15.55 11.38 31.62
N LYS A 106 16.56 10.65 32.11
CA LYS A 106 16.68 10.28 33.53
C LYS A 106 16.87 11.51 34.43
N ALA A 107 17.68 12.47 34.02
CA ALA A 107 17.91 13.71 34.78
C ALA A 107 16.65 14.59 34.86
N HIS A 108 15.84 14.61 33.80
CA HIS A 108 14.61 15.40 33.72
C HIS A 108 13.34 14.59 34.03
N ALA A 109 13.49 13.35 34.52
CA ALA A 109 12.39 12.48 34.91
C ALA A 109 11.79 12.93 36.26
N ARG A 110 11.17 14.11 36.27
CA ARG A 110 10.15 14.41 37.27
C ARG A 110 8.89 13.60 36.94
N ALA A 111 8.09 13.31 37.97
CA ALA A 111 6.91 12.45 37.84
C ALA A 111 6.01 12.92 36.67
N GLY A 112 5.91 12.08 35.63
CA GLY A 112 5.01 12.28 34.49
C GLY A 112 5.61 12.92 33.22
N SER A 113 6.86 13.40 33.21
CA SER A 113 7.39 14.19 32.07
C SER A 113 7.46 13.46 30.72
N PHE A 114 7.62 12.14 30.72
CA PHE A 114 7.86 11.34 29.49
C PHE A 114 6.74 10.33 29.21
N GLY A 115 5.53 10.59 29.70
CA GLY A 115 4.35 9.76 29.49
C GLY A 115 4.39 8.40 30.18
N ARG A 116 3.39 7.55 29.90
CA ARG A 116 3.22 6.23 30.54
C ARG A 116 4.28 5.21 30.16
N ALA A 117 4.99 5.40 29.04
CA ALA A 117 6.03 4.48 28.59
C ALA A 117 7.26 4.52 29.49
N TRP A 118 7.60 5.68 30.05
CA TRP A 118 8.77 5.84 30.92
C TRP A 118 8.63 5.10 32.27
N VAL A 119 7.41 4.81 32.71
CA VAL A 119 7.15 3.95 33.89
C VAL A 119 7.72 2.54 33.71
N ARG A 120 7.89 2.08 32.46
CA ARG A 120 8.43 0.76 32.11
C ARG A 120 9.96 0.76 32.00
N TYR A 121 10.61 1.91 32.23
CA TYR A 121 12.04 2.03 32.14
C TYR A 121 12.71 1.39 33.37
N GLY A 122 13.55 0.39 33.12
CA GLY A 122 14.33 -0.32 34.13
C GLY A 122 15.74 -0.68 33.63
N PRO A 123 16.58 -1.31 34.46
CA PRO A 123 17.97 -1.63 34.13
C PRO A 123 18.11 -2.60 32.93
N GLU A 124 17.16 -3.53 32.79
CA GLU A 124 17.14 -4.47 31.66
C GLU A 124 16.83 -3.75 30.34
N VAL A 125 15.79 -2.90 30.33
CA VAL A 125 15.41 -2.08 29.18
C VAL A 125 16.55 -1.15 28.78
N HIS A 126 17.22 -0.52 29.75
CA HIS A 126 18.39 0.32 29.50
C HIS A 126 19.49 -0.44 28.76
N THR A 127 19.87 -1.62 29.27
CA THR A 127 20.90 -2.47 28.64
C THR A 127 20.49 -2.90 27.23
N GLN A 128 19.23 -3.28 27.03
CA GLN A 128 18.73 -3.67 25.72
C GLN A 128 18.75 -2.51 24.71
N LEU A 129 18.38 -1.30 25.13
CA LEU A 129 18.39 -0.11 24.26
C LEU A 129 19.81 0.29 23.84
N LEU A 130 20.79 0.19 24.73
CA LEU A 130 22.19 0.46 24.40
C LEU A 130 22.80 -0.61 23.48
N ALA A 131 22.38 -1.86 23.61
CA ALA A 131 22.83 -2.96 22.76
C ALA A 131 22.14 -3.00 21.38
N MET A 132 21.10 -2.20 21.15
CA MET A 132 20.35 -2.21 19.89
C MET A 132 21.17 -1.65 18.73
N SER A 133 21.21 -2.40 17.63
CA SER A 133 21.74 -1.89 16.36
C SER A 133 20.78 -0.90 15.70
N ALA A 134 21.31 0.02 14.89
CA ALA A 134 20.54 0.97 14.09
C ALA A 134 19.47 0.28 13.22
N ALA A 135 19.81 -0.87 12.62
CA ALA A 135 18.88 -1.64 11.79
C ALA A 135 17.74 -2.26 12.62
N ALA A 136 18.00 -2.69 13.86
CA ALA A 136 16.96 -3.18 14.76
C ALA A 136 16.00 -2.05 15.15
N ILE A 137 16.55 -0.87 15.50
CA ILE A 137 15.77 0.34 15.81
C ILE A 137 14.81 0.68 14.67
N ASP A 138 15.30 0.76 13.43
CA ASP A 138 14.46 1.12 12.29
C ASP A 138 13.36 0.08 12.01
N ARG A 139 13.64 -1.21 12.19
CA ARG A 139 12.63 -2.29 12.05
C ARG A 139 11.54 -2.19 13.11
N LEU A 140 11.90 -1.89 14.36
CA LEU A 140 10.95 -1.77 15.48
C LEU A 140 10.10 -0.50 15.38
N LEU A 141 10.67 0.58 14.85
CA LEU A 141 9.95 1.86 14.65
C LEU A 141 9.15 1.91 13.36
N ALA A 142 9.39 1.03 12.38
CA ALA A 142 8.66 0.97 11.11
C ALA A 142 7.12 1.03 11.24
N PRO A 143 6.45 0.21 12.10
CA PRO A 143 5.00 0.30 12.25
C PRO A 143 4.53 1.65 12.81
N VAL A 144 5.33 2.26 13.69
CA VAL A 144 5.02 3.55 14.31
C VAL A 144 5.17 4.67 13.28
N LYS A 145 6.28 4.66 12.53
CA LYS A 145 6.52 5.60 11.41
C LYS A 145 5.38 5.55 10.40
N LEU A 146 4.93 4.34 10.03
CA LEU A 146 3.79 4.17 9.10
C LEU A 146 2.48 4.72 9.66
N SER A 147 2.24 4.57 10.98
CA SER A 147 1.05 5.12 11.62
C SER A 147 1.05 6.65 11.71
N MET A 148 2.23 7.27 11.86
CA MET A 148 2.39 8.72 11.94
C MET A 148 2.39 9.39 10.56
N TYR A 149 2.98 8.71 9.56
CA TYR A 149 3.04 9.18 8.18
C TYR A 149 2.28 8.20 7.28
N PRO A 150 0.92 8.22 7.30
CA PRO A 150 0.15 7.43 6.36
C PRO A 150 0.54 7.82 4.94
N GLU A 151 0.57 6.85 4.02
CA GLU A 151 0.94 7.11 2.63
C GLU A 151 0.13 8.28 2.08
N GLY A 152 0.84 9.37 1.75
CA GLY A 152 0.26 10.47 1.01
C GLY A 152 -0.25 9.91 -0.31
N LYS A 153 -1.57 9.86 -0.49
CA LYS A 153 -2.14 9.59 -1.81
C LYS A 153 -1.68 10.73 -2.70
N SER A 154 -0.68 10.49 -3.54
CA SER A 154 -0.31 11.43 -4.59
C SER A 154 -1.54 11.63 -5.47
N THR A 155 -2.25 12.74 -5.23
CA THR A 155 -3.42 13.15 -6.02
C THR A 155 -3.00 13.68 -7.38
N THR A 156 -1.71 13.94 -7.57
CA THR A 156 -1.09 14.21 -8.86
C THR A 156 -0.79 12.89 -9.59
N ARG A 157 -1.85 12.18 -9.99
CA ARG A 157 -1.79 11.62 -11.34
C ARG A 157 -1.68 12.82 -12.27
N SER A 158 -0.48 13.07 -12.79
CA SER A 158 -0.39 13.78 -14.06
C SER A 158 -1.19 12.95 -15.06
N ARG A 159 -2.43 13.34 -15.32
CA ARG A 159 -3.06 12.98 -16.58
C ARG A 159 -2.17 13.63 -17.63
N ARG A 160 -1.25 12.85 -18.20
CA ARG A 160 -0.63 13.15 -19.48
C ARG A 160 -1.75 13.73 -20.36
N ASN A 161 -1.68 15.04 -20.65
CA ASN A 161 -2.57 15.84 -21.49
C ASN A 161 -3.58 16.82 -20.86
N GLN A 162 -3.63 17.08 -19.54
CA GLN A 162 -4.58 18.10 -19.04
C GLN A 162 -4.30 19.53 -19.59
N TYR A 163 -3.04 19.86 -19.88
CA TYR A 163 -2.65 21.17 -20.44
C TYR A 163 -2.75 21.26 -21.98
N ARG A 164 -3.10 20.17 -22.67
CA ARG A 164 -3.25 20.16 -24.15
C ARG A 164 -4.69 20.41 -24.60
N GLU A 165 -5.66 20.20 -23.73
CA GLU A 165 -7.09 20.28 -24.07
C GLU A 165 -7.72 21.65 -23.77
N ALA A 166 -7.01 22.57 -23.11
CA ALA A 166 -7.59 23.84 -22.65
C ALA A 166 -6.70 25.08 -22.85
N VAL A 167 -5.89 25.12 -23.92
CA VAL A 167 -5.34 26.40 -24.38
C VAL A 167 -5.86 26.67 -25.78
N PRO A 168 -7.02 27.33 -25.92
CA PRO A 168 -7.33 28.04 -27.16
C PRO A 168 -6.23 29.10 -27.30
N ILE A 169 -5.32 28.91 -28.26
CA ILE A 169 -4.43 29.98 -28.69
C ILE A 169 -5.34 31.01 -29.34
N MET A 170 -5.75 32.04 -28.58
CA MET A 170 -6.39 33.22 -29.14
C MET A 170 -5.38 33.88 -30.08
N SER A 171 -5.49 33.62 -31.38
CA SER A 171 -4.91 34.49 -32.39
C SER A 171 -5.57 35.86 -32.21
N ARG A 172 -4.79 36.79 -31.68
CA ARG A 172 -5.18 38.18 -31.48
C ARG A 172 -5.27 38.86 -32.85
N THR A 173 -6.37 38.66 -33.56
CA THR A 173 -6.80 39.55 -34.64
C THR A 173 -8.20 40.05 -34.27
N PRO A 174 -8.33 41.25 -33.70
CA PRO A 174 -9.64 41.78 -33.36
C PRO A 174 -10.45 42.08 -34.64
N GLN A 175 -11.57 41.39 -34.82
CA GLN A 175 -12.58 41.64 -35.87
C GLN A 175 -13.39 42.93 -35.66
N SER A 176 -12.98 43.83 -34.75
CA SER A 176 -13.75 45.01 -34.36
C SER A 176 -13.59 46.23 -35.28
N PHE A 177 -13.12 46.07 -36.52
CA PHE A 177 -13.10 47.13 -37.54
C PHE A 177 -14.29 47.09 -38.52
N LEU A 178 -15.33 46.30 -38.25
CA LEU A 178 -16.57 46.35 -39.01
C LEU A 178 -17.77 46.54 -38.07
N SER A 179 -17.91 47.77 -37.58
CA SER A 179 -19.23 48.30 -37.27
C SER A 179 -19.79 48.93 -38.54
N ARG A 180 -20.73 48.25 -39.20
CA ARG A 180 -21.93 48.91 -39.76
C ARG A 180 -23.00 47.88 -40.13
N ALA A 181 -24.12 48.03 -39.44
CA ALA A 181 -25.48 47.76 -39.89
C ALA A 181 -25.97 46.32 -40.07
N HIS A 182 -27.05 46.06 -39.32
CA HIS A 182 -28.24 45.29 -39.67
C HIS A 182 -28.22 43.76 -39.55
N LEU A 183 -28.71 43.34 -38.37
CA LEU A 183 -29.83 42.39 -38.22
C LEU A 183 -30.61 42.10 -39.52
N ARG A 184 -30.69 40.84 -39.94
CA ARG A 184 -31.89 39.98 -39.80
C ARG A 184 -31.77 38.70 -40.63
N ASN A 185 -32.00 37.57 -39.97
CA ASN A 185 -32.55 36.37 -40.61
C ASN A 185 -34.02 36.62 -40.99
N SER A 186 -34.48 35.82 -41.96
CA SER A 186 -35.83 35.24 -42.10
C SER A 186 -36.75 35.79 -43.21
N GLU A 187 -36.77 35.01 -44.29
CA GLU A 187 -37.87 34.62 -45.20
C GLU A 187 -38.50 35.58 -46.24
N PRO A 188 -38.68 35.10 -47.49
CA PRO A 188 -39.61 35.67 -48.46
C PRO A 188 -40.99 34.99 -48.35
N LEU A 189 -42.06 35.79 -48.30
CA LEU A 189 -43.43 35.35 -48.57
C LEU A 189 -44.08 36.30 -49.57
N ASN A 190 -44.44 35.72 -50.73
CA ASN A 190 -45.46 36.10 -51.70
C ASN A 190 -45.45 37.47 -52.39
N GLY A 191 -45.57 37.39 -53.73
CA GLY A 191 -45.85 38.48 -54.66
C GLY A 191 -45.30 38.17 -56.04
#